data_AF-A0A1Q7S938-F1
#
_entry.id   AF-A0A1Q7S938-F1
#
_cell.length_a   1.000
_cell.length_b   1.000
_cell.length_c   1.000
_cell.angle_alpha   90.00
_cell.angle_beta   90.00
_cell.angle_gamma   90.00
#
_symmetry.space_group_name_H-M   'P 1'
#
loop_
_entity.id
_entity.type
_entity.pdbx_description
1 polymer ?
#
loop_
_entity_poly.entity_id
_entity_poly.type
_entity_poly.pdbx_seq_one_letter_code
_entity_poly.pdbx_strand_id
1 'polypeptide(L)'
;MASVFRSDPAVVFDLFNEPHDISWDCWQKGCSTSDATGPWQAAGFQSLVDAVRSTGARNPVLVAGNRWSGDLRGWPHGVHDPAQQLAASWHVYAPGPRLDSLRDLVVRPVAGRYPVVASEFGEKDCAPGWVENFMSWADDAGISYLAWTWDTWPDCGNPVLITAYDGTPTAYGAGVRDHLAALWRAGASTKVLTPLQADAPLLAVGAATILLGLAGLGGLFLIGRRIRTARRARRVATT
;
A
#
# COMPACT_ATOMS: atom_id res chain seq x y z
N MET A 1 -15.11 23.27 -1.98
CA MET A 1 -14.90 22.54 -0.71
C MET A 1 -13.70 23.04 0.07
N ALA A 2 -12.49 23.08 -0.51
CA ALA A 2 -11.30 23.56 0.19
C ALA A 2 -11.44 24.96 0.82
N SER A 3 -12.00 25.95 0.12
CA SER A 3 -12.22 27.29 0.69
C SER A 3 -13.13 27.31 1.94
N VAL A 4 -14.03 26.33 2.06
CA VAL A 4 -14.98 26.21 3.18
C VAL A 4 -14.30 25.54 4.38
N PHE A 5 -13.60 24.43 4.13
CA PHE A 5 -13.05 23.57 5.20
C PHE A 5 -11.57 23.81 5.51
N ARG A 6 -10.91 24.78 4.88
CA ARG A 6 -9.46 25.07 5.04
C ARG A 6 -8.97 25.29 6.47
N SER A 7 -9.88 25.61 7.39
CA SER A 7 -9.58 25.87 8.81
C SER A 7 -10.08 24.76 9.75
N ASP A 8 -10.70 23.72 9.21
CA ASP A 8 -11.19 22.59 9.99
C ASP A 8 -10.10 21.51 10.08
N PRO A 9 -9.49 21.28 11.25
CA PRO A 9 -8.44 20.28 11.40
C PRO A 9 -8.94 18.84 11.30
N ALA A 10 -10.26 18.61 11.33
CA ALA A 10 -10.85 17.28 11.18
C ALA A 10 -11.04 16.86 9.70
N VAL A 11 -10.75 17.75 8.76
CA VAL A 11 -10.95 17.49 7.32
C VAL A 11 -9.65 17.08 6.64
N VAL A 12 -9.74 15.99 5.88
CA VAL A 12 -8.75 15.52 4.92
C VAL A 12 -9.40 15.51 3.54
N PHE A 13 -8.69 15.99 2.50
CA PHE A 13 -9.22 15.96 1.14
C PHE A 13 -8.66 14.77 0.36
N ASP A 14 -9.50 13.78 0.07
CA ASP A 14 -9.17 12.77 -0.94
C ASP A 14 -9.44 13.34 -2.33
N LEU A 15 -8.39 13.49 -3.14
CA LEU A 15 -8.45 14.34 -4.34
C LEU A 15 -9.13 13.64 -5.53
N PHE A 16 -8.97 12.33 -5.65
CA PHE A 16 -9.60 11.52 -6.69
C PHE A 16 -9.48 10.03 -6.34
N ASN A 17 -10.62 9.33 -6.28
CA ASN A 17 -10.72 7.99 -5.68
C ASN A 17 -9.83 6.93 -6.35
N GLU A 18 -10.01 6.72 -7.65
CA GLU A 18 -9.44 5.55 -8.35
C GLU A 18 -8.98 5.92 -9.75
N PRO A 19 -7.82 6.56 -9.92
CA PRO A 19 -7.23 6.75 -11.24
C PRO A 19 -6.72 5.39 -11.74
N HIS A 20 -6.99 5.08 -13.00
CA HIS A 20 -6.61 3.80 -13.60
C HIS A 20 -6.30 3.93 -15.09
N ASP A 21 -5.59 2.93 -15.62
CA ASP A 21 -5.25 2.79 -17.05
C ASP A 21 -4.51 3.99 -17.66
N ILE A 22 -3.71 4.70 -16.86
CA ILE A 22 -2.92 5.86 -17.29
C ILE A 22 -1.43 5.69 -16.97
N SER A 23 -0.57 6.40 -17.69
CA SER A 23 0.85 6.51 -17.32
C SER A 23 1.01 7.37 -16.07
N TRP A 24 2.12 7.19 -15.34
CA TRP A 24 2.43 8.04 -14.19
C TRP A 24 2.61 9.52 -14.57
N ASP A 25 3.08 9.79 -15.79
CA ASP A 25 3.16 11.17 -16.30
C ASP A 25 1.77 11.79 -16.50
N CYS A 26 0.82 11.03 -17.04
CA CYS A 26 -0.57 11.49 -17.12
C CYS A 26 -1.20 11.62 -15.72
N TRP A 27 -0.93 10.68 -14.82
CA TRP A 27 -1.38 10.74 -13.43
C TRP A 27 -0.90 12.02 -12.74
N GLN A 28 0.36 12.43 -12.94
CA GLN A 28 0.90 13.65 -12.32
C GLN A 28 0.40 14.92 -13.01
N LYS A 29 0.53 14.99 -14.34
CA LYS A 29 0.41 16.24 -15.13
C LYS A 29 -0.93 16.41 -15.84
N GLY A 30 -1.74 15.36 -15.87
CA GLY A 30 -2.89 15.24 -16.75
C GLY A 30 -2.45 14.87 -18.18
N CYS A 31 -3.40 14.47 -19.00
CA CYS A 31 -3.18 14.21 -20.41
C CYS A 31 -4.48 14.29 -21.21
N SER A 32 -4.35 14.43 -22.53
CA SER A 32 -5.48 14.16 -23.42
C SER A 32 -5.70 12.65 -23.47
N THR A 33 -6.93 12.22 -23.24
CA THR A 33 -7.36 10.82 -23.31
C THR A 33 -8.71 10.75 -24.03
N SER A 34 -9.28 9.55 -24.21
CA SER A 34 -10.57 9.36 -24.85
C SER A 34 -11.24 8.07 -24.39
N ASP A 35 -12.56 8.07 -24.38
CA ASP A 35 -13.39 6.88 -24.18
C ASP A 35 -14.53 6.82 -25.21
N ALA A 36 -15.56 6.01 -24.94
CA ALA A 36 -16.73 5.86 -25.81
C ALA A 36 -17.52 7.17 -26.04
N THR A 37 -17.31 8.20 -25.21
CA THR A 37 -17.94 9.52 -25.31
C THR A 37 -17.11 10.54 -26.10
N GLY A 38 -15.87 10.20 -26.45
CA GLY A 38 -14.97 11.05 -27.23
C GLY A 38 -13.69 11.46 -26.46
N PRO A 39 -12.86 12.35 -27.06
CA PRO A 39 -11.64 12.82 -26.42
C PRO A 39 -11.92 13.88 -25.36
N TRP A 40 -11.16 13.85 -24.27
CA TRP A 40 -11.23 14.81 -23.17
C TRP A 40 -9.87 15.00 -22.50
N GLN A 41 -9.74 16.12 -21.78
CA GLN A 41 -8.52 16.45 -21.04
C GLN A 41 -8.66 16.00 -19.59
N ALA A 42 -7.86 15.02 -19.19
CA ALA A 42 -7.76 14.61 -17.80
C ALA A 42 -6.95 15.63 -16.98
N ALA A 43 -7.42 15.93 -15.78
CA ALA A 43 -6.63 16.61 -14.76
C ALA A 43 -5.60 15.65 -14.15
N GLY A 44 -4.41 16.14 -13.84
CA GLY A 44 -3.41 15.40 -13.07
C GLY A 44 -3.46 15.76 -11.59
N PHE A 45 -2.88 14.92 -10.73
CA PHE A 45 -2.86 15.19 -9.29
C PHE A 45 -2.15 16.49 -8.92
N GLN A 46 -1.16 16.95 -9.70
CA GLN A 46 -0.53 18.24 -9.41
C GLN A 46 -1.56 19.38 -9.48
N SER A 47 -2.43 19.40 -10.49
CA SER A 47 -3.44 20.47 -10.60
C SER A 47 -4.52 20.37 -9.51
N LEU A 48 -4.84 19.16 -9.04
CA LEU A 48 -5.76 18.96 -7.90
C LEU A 48 -5.15 19.47 -6.59
N VAL A 49 -3.86 19.18 -6.33
CA VAL A 49 -3.12 19.72 -5.17
C VAL A 49 -3.06 21.25 -5.25
N ASP A 50 -2.67 21.79 -6.40
CA ASP A 50 -2.57 23.24 -6.62
C ASP A 50 -3.93 23.93 -6.39
N ALA A 51 -5.03 23.31 -6.84
CA ALA A 51 -6.38 23.82 -6.61
C ALA A 51 -6.70 23.92 -5.11
N VAL A 52 -6.41 22.89 -4.32
CA VAL A 52 -6.58 22.95 -2.85
C VAL A 52 -5.70 24.04 -2.25
N ARG A 53 -4.41 24.06 -2.58
CA ARG A 53 -3.44 25.01 -2.00
C ARG A 53 -3.70 26.46 -2.39
N SER A 54 -4.24 26.72 -3.58
CA SER A 54 -4.63 28.06 -4.03
C SER A 54 -5.68 28.73 -3.12
N THR A 55 -6.44 27.93 -2.36
CA THR A 55 -7.44 28.44 -1.39
C THR A 55 -6.84 28.84 -0.03
N GLY A 56 -5.55 28.56 0.19
CA GLY A 56 -4.87 28.68 1.47
C GLY A 56 -5.06 27.49 2.41
N ALA A 57 -5.72 26.41 1.96
CA ALA A 57 -5.93 25.20 2.76
C ALA A 57 -4.61 24.49 3.08
N ARG A 58 -4.43 24.15 4.37
CA ARG A 58 -3.27 23.39 4.89
C ARG A 58 -3.65 21.99 5.36
N ASN A 59 -4.89 21.56 5.14
CA ASN A 59 -5.35 20.21 5.43
C ASN A 59 -4.49 19.16 4.73
N PRO A 60 -4.35 17.95 5.31
CA PRO A 60 -3.84 16.80 4.60
C PRO A 60 -4.64 16.54 3.32
N VAL A 61 -3.93 16.12 2.27
CA VAL A 61 -4.54 15.68 1.02
C VAL A 61 -4.13 14.23 0.75
N LEU A 62 -5.11 13.36 0.48
CA LEU A 62 -4.86 12.02 0.00
C LEU A 62 -4.72 12.06 -1.51
N VAL A 63 -3.59 11.52 -1.99
CA VAL A 63 -3.27 11.38 -3.40
C VAL A 63 -3.23 9.90 -3.71
N ALA A 64 -4.25 9.42 -4.41
CA ALA A 64 -4.42 8.02 -4.75
C ALA A 64 -3.27 7.48 -5.61
N GLY A 65 -2.93 6.20 -5.41
CA GLY A 65 -2.07 5.46 -6.32
C GLY A 65 -2.67 5.32 -7.72
N ASN A 66 -1.94 4.68 -8.64
CA ASN A 66 -2.49 4.30 -9.95
C ASN A 66 -3.19 2.93 -9.85
N ARG A 67 -3.79 2.44 -10.96
CA ARG A 67 -4.48 1.15 -11.05
C ARG A 67 -5.56 0.99 -9.98
N TRP A 68 -6.55 1.88 -10.02
CA TRP A 68 -7.63 1.96 -9.02
C TRP A 68 -7.07 2.16 -7.61
N SER A 69 -6.10 3.06 -7.48
CA SER A 69 -5.37 3.30 -6.23
C SER A 69 -4.62 2.08 -5.65
N GLY A 70 -4.52 0.97 -6.38
CA GLY A 70 -3.87 -0.26 -5.90
C GLY A 70 -2.34 -0.29 -6.07
N ASP A 71 -1.77 0.64 -6.85
CA ASP A 71 -0.33 0.68 -7.17
C ASP A 71 0.35 1.97 -6.71
N LEU A 72 1.18 1.85 -5.68
CA LEU A 72 2.01 2.96 -5.15
C LEU A 72 3.46 2.96 -5.67
N ARG A 73 3.85 2.06 -6.59
CA ARG A 73 5.27 1.94 -6.99
C ARG A 73 5.87 3.20 -7.62
N GLY A 74 5.06 4.01 -8.30
CA GLY A 74 5.49 5.29 -8.85
C GLY A 74 5.19 6.48 -7.94
N TRP A 75 4.46 6.29 -6.84
CA TRP A 75 4.03 7.38 -5.97
C TRP A 75 5.25 8.00 -5.23
N PRO A 76 5.37 9.34 -5.10
CA PRO A 76 4.41 10.37 -5.50
C PRO A 76 4.63 10.92 -6.93
N HIS A 77 5.47 10.29 -7.75
CA HIS A 77 5.81 10.66 -9.13
C HIS A 77 6.03 12.17 -9.36
N GLY A 78 6.76 12.82 -8.45
CA GLY A 78 7.08 14.25 -8.57
C GLY A 78 5.93 15.22 -8.29
N VAL A 79 4.78 14.76 -7.76
CA VAL A 79 3.77 15.67 -7.20
C VAL A 79 4.40 16.45 -6.04
N HIS A 80 4.25 17.76 -6.08
CA HIS A 80 4.79 18.69 -5.10
C HIS A 80 3.67 19.38 -4.34
N ASP A 81 3.75 19.32 -3.02
CA ASP A 81 2.87 20.06 -2.12
C ASP A 81 3.67 21.05 -1.27
N PRO A 82 3.52 22.37 -1.48
CA PRO A 82 4.22 23.37 -0.69
C PRO A 82 3.83 23.38 0.79
N ALA A 83 2.68 22.79 1.18
CA ALA A 83 2.29 22.66 2.57
C ALA A 83 2.96 21.45 3.26
N GLN A 84 3.56 20.53 2.50
CA GLN A 84 4.13 19.26 2.98
C GLN A 84 3.10 18.42 3.76
N GLN A 85 1.89 18.32 3.22
CA GLN A 85 0.75 17.63 3.81
C GLN A 85 0.18 16.57 2.84
N LEU A 86 1.05 15.95 2.03
CA LEU A 86 0.70 14.81 1.17
C LEU A 86 0.64 13.52 1.99
N ALA A 87 -0.40 12.74 1.74
CA ALA A 87 -0.50 11.35 2.15
C ALA A 87 -0.93 10.49 0.95
N ALA A 88 -0.50 9.24 0.91
CA ALA A 88 -0.92 8.31 -0.13
C ALA A 88 -2.30 7.73 0.21
N SER A 89 -3.20 7.68 -0.77
CA SER A 89 -4.40 6.84 -0.74
C SER A 89 -4.08 5.51 -1.43
N TRP A 90 -4.45 4.40 -0.81
CA TRP A 90 -4.21 3.04 -1.30
C TRP A 90 -5.45 2.19 -1.18
N HIS A 91 -5.86 1.50 -2.24
CA HIS A 91 -7.02 0.61 -2.20
C HIS A 91 -6.59 -0.84 -2.29
N VAL A 92 -7.09 -1.67 -1.37
CA VAL A 92 -6.64 -3.06 -1.23
C VAL A 92 -7.78 -4.02 -0.90
N TYR A 93 -8.01 -4.97 -1.79
CA TYR A 93 -9.13 -5.90 -1.71
C TYR A 93 -8.69 -7.35 -1.82
N ALA A 94 -9.42 -8.25 -1.17
CA ALA A 94 -9.23 -9.70 -1.26
C ALA A 94 -10.51 -10.45 -1.66
N PRO A 95 -10.44 -11.39 -2.62
CA PRO A 95 -9.40 -11.49 -3.64
C PRO A 95 -9.34 -10.22 -4.50
N GLY A 96 -8.14 -9.82 -4.88
CA GLY A 96 -7.89 -8.66 -5.72
C GLY A 96 -6.64 -8.84 -6.59
N PRO A 97 -6.28 -7.83 -7.41
CA PRO A 97 -5.00 -7.83 -8.09
C PRO A 97 -3.89 -7.95 -7.04
N ARG A 98 -2.99 -8.95 -7.19
CA ARG A 98 -1.99 -9.37 -6.18
C ARG A 98 -0.90 -8.34 -5.84
N LEU A 99 -1.15 -7.04 -6.01
CA LEU A 99 -0.22 -5.98 -5.64
C LEU A 99 -0.09 -5.85 -4.11
N ASP A 100 -1.10 -6.29 -3.36
CA ASP A 100 -1.05 -6.44 -1.91
C ASP A 100 0.09 -7.35 -1.44
N SER A 101 0.43 -8.39 -2.21
CA SER A 101 1.57 -9.27 -1.93
C SER A 101 2.92 -8.54 -1.93
N LEU A 102 2.99 -7.35 -2.52
CA LEU A 102 4.18 -6.50 -2.56
C LEU A 102 4.16 -5.39 -1.49
N ARG A 103 3.18 -5.41 -0.56
CA ARG A 103 3.00 -4.34 0.43
C ARG A 103 4.24 -4.03 1.28
N ASP A 104 5.04 -5.04 1.61
CA ASP A 104 6.30 -4.85 2.35
C ASP A 104 7.43 -4.26 1.49
N LEU A 105 7.35 -4.41 0.17
CA LEU A 105 8.35 -3.91 -0.78
C LEU A 105 8.00 -2.51 -1.32
N VAL A 106 6.72 -2.12 -1.26
CA VAL A 106 6.20 -0.91 -1.89
C VAL A 106 5.56 0.01 -0.86
N VAL A 107 4.53 -0.47 -0.16
CA VAL A 107 3.68 0.36 0.70
C VAL A 107 4.43 0.76 1.99
N ARG A 108 5.13 -0.18 2.64
CA ARG A 108 5.94 0.11 3.83
C ARG A 108 7.01 1.18 3.58
N PRO A 109 7.85 1.08 2.53
CA PRO A 109 8.81 2.14 2.20
C PRO A 109 8.18 3.52 1.99
N VAL A 110 6.98 3.58 1.36
CA VAL A 110 6.23 4.85 1.23
C VAL A 110 5.83 5.38 2.62
N ALA A 111 5.32 4.51 3.50
CA ALA A 111 4.94 4.85 4.88
C ALA A 111 6.10 5.37 5.74
N GLY A 112 7.35 4.98 5.42
CA GLY A 112 8.56 5.52 6.06
C GLY A 112 8.89 6.97 5.67
N ARG A 113 8.19 7.54 4.69
CA ARG A 113 8.46 8.90 4.20
C ARG A 113 7.22 9.80 4.12
N TYR A 114 6.04 9.22 3.94
CA TYR A 114 4.77 9.92 3.88
C TYR A 114 3.71 9.11 4.62
N PRO A 115 2.69 9.73 5.24
CA PRO A 115 1.54 8.99 5.73
C PRO A 115 0.87 8.22 4.59
N VAL A 116 0.40 7.01 4.88
CA VAL A 116 -0.38 6.19 3.96
C VAL A 116 -1.70 5.85 4.62
N VAL A 117 -2.78 6.01 3.87
CA VAL A 117 -4.12 5.58 4.25
C VAL A 117 -4.57 4.53 3.26
N ALA A 118 -4.89 3.32 3.73
CA ALA A 118 -5.70 2.41 2.96
C ALA A 118 -7.14 2.96 2.94
N SER A 119 -7.41 3.93 2.07
CA SER A 119 -8.68 4.67 2.02
C SER A 119 -9.85 3.81 1.57
N GLU A 120 -9.56 2.63 1.01
CA GLU A 120 -10.50 1.54 0.89
C GLU A 120 -9.78 0.21 1.16
N PHE A 121 -10.41 -0.65 1.95
CA PHE A 121 -10.04 -2.06 2.01
C PHE A 121 -11.24 -2.94 2.28
N GLY A 122 -11.19 -4.20 1.85
CA GLY A 122 -12.23 -5.17 2.17
C GLY A 122 -11.97 -6.57 1.64
N GLU A 123 -12.68 -7.56 2.19
CA GLU A 123 -12.68 -8.94 1.71
C GLU A 123 -14.06 -9.33 1.14
N LYS A 124 -14.06 -10.23 0.15
CA LYS A 124 -15.22 -10.62 -0.67
C LYS A 124 -15.54 -12.11 -0.56
N ASP A 125 -15.09 -12.76 0.51
CA ASP A 125 -15.23 -14.20 0.75
C ASP A 125 -16.16 -14.53 1.93
N CYS A 126 -16.86 -13.51 2.45
CA CYS A 126 -17.80 -13.64 3.57
C CYS A 126 -17.14 -14.12 4.88
N ALA A 127 -15.81 -14.03 4.99
CA ALA A 127 -15.06 -14.34 6.20
C ALA A 127 -14.51 -13.04 6.85
N PRO A 128 -13.89 -13.12 8.04
CA PRO A 128 -13.08 -12.04 8.63
C PRO A 128 -11.56 -12.26 8.50
N GLY A 129 -11.14 -13.36 7.87
CA GLY A 129 -9.77 -13.88 8.03
C GLY A 129 -8.70 -13.04 7.33
N TRP A 130 -8.98 -12.51 6.14
CA TRP A 130 -8.01 -11.66 5.45
C TRP A 130 -7.99 -10.27 6.10
N VAL A 131 -9.15 -9.74 6.49
CA VAL A 131 -9.24 -8.39 7.04
C VAL A 131 -8.50 -8.25 8.37
N GLU A 132 -8.60 -9.23 9.27
CA GLU A 132 -7.89 -9.25 10.55
C GLU A 132 -6.36 -9.26 10.33
N ASN A 133 -5.89 -10.11 9.43
CA ASN A 133 -4.46 -10.18 9.07
C ASN A 133 -3.97 -8.90 8.38
N PHE A 134 -4.82 -8.26 7.57
CA PHE A 134 -4.52 -7.00 6.93
C PHE A 134 -4.38 -5.86 7.94
N MET A 135 -5.37 -5.67 8.82
CA MET A 135 -5.36 -4.59 9.81
C MET A 135 -4.20 -4.75 10.80
N SER A 136 -3.92 -5.98 11.26
CA SER A 136 -2.76 -6.26 12.12
C SER A 136 -1.43 -5.88 11.46
N TRP A 137 -1.27 -6.20 10.16
CA TRP A 137 -0.11 -5.75 9.40
C TRP A 137 -0.08 -4.23 9.22
N ALA A 138 -1.23 -3.60 8.95
CA ALA A 138 -1.34 -2.16 8.73
C ALA A 138 -0.96 -1.37 9.99
N ASP A 139 -1.44 -1.81 11.16
CA ASP A 139 -1.07 -1.24 12.46
C ASP A 139 0.45 -1.32 12.70
N ASP A 140 1.07 -2.44 12.35
CA ASP A 140 2.52 -2.60 12.46
C ASP A 140 3.28 -1.72 11.45
N ALA A 141 2.74 -1.57 10.26
CA ALA A 141 3.31 -0.77 9.19
C ALA A 141 3.04 0.75 9.32
N GLY A 142 2.29 1.19 10.34
CA GLY A 142 1.94 2.61 10.52
C GLY A 142 0.94 3.14 9.48
N ILE A 143 0.11 2.26 8.93
CA ILE A 143 -0.87 2.56 7.88
C ILE A 143 -2.23 2.78 8.54
N SER A 144 -2.86 3.92 8.28
CA SER A 144 -4.27 4.15 8.64
C SER A 144 -5.19 3.50 7.62
N TYR A 145 -6.45 3.22 7.95
CA TYR A 145 -7.34 2.51 7.02
C TYR A 145 -8.82 2.84 7.23
N LEU A 146 -9.59 2.76 6.14
CA LEU A 146 -11.04 3.00 6.10
C LEU A 146 -11.72 1.82 5.40
N ALA A 147 -12.55 1.11 6.15
CA ALA A 147 -13.18 -0.12 5.68
C ALA A 147 -14.30 0.20 4.68
N TRP A 148 -14.25 -0.42 3.51
CA TRP A 148 -15.34 -0.37 2.53
C TRP A 148 -16.28 -1.54 2.79
N THR A 149 -17.59 -1.37 3.01
CA THR A 149 -18.36 -0.12 3.09
C THR A 149 -19.52 -0.22 4.07
N TRP A 150 -20.01 0.93 4.54
CA TRP A 150 -21.19 1.02 5.39
C TRP A 150 -22.47 1.10 4.54
N ASP A 151 -22.89 -0.03 3.97
CA ASP A 151 -24.13 -0.20 3.20
C ASP A 151 -24.73 -1.59 3.47
N THR A 152 -25.99 -1.81 3.05
CA THR A 152 -26.77 -3.03 3.22
C THR A 152 -27.01 -3.76 1.89
N TRP A 153 -26.11 -3.61 0.91
CA TRP A 153 -26.25 -4.32 -0.36
C TRP A 153 -26.30 -5.84 -0.13
N PRO A 154 -27.21 -6.55 -0.81
CA PRO A 154 -27.24 -8.00 -0.72
C PRO A 154 -25.95 -8.57 -1.33
N ASP A 155 -25.52 -9.73 -0.84
CA ASP A 155 -24.30 -10.45 -1.22
C ASP A 155 -23.03 -10.06 -0.44
N CYS A 156 -22.46 -11.05 0.26
CA CYS A 156 -21.20 -10.94 0.98
C CYS A 156 -19.96 -11.07 0.06
N GLY A 157 -20.16 -11.33 -1.23
CA GLY A 157 -19.18 -11.10 -2.29
C GLY A 157 -18.90 -9.61 -2.55
N ASN A 158 -19.74 -8.70 -2.04
CA ASN A 158 -19.41 -7.29 -1.90
C ASN A 158 -18.82 -7.07 -0.49
N PRO A 159 -17.74 -6.27 -0.35
CA PRO A 159 -17.21 -5.95 0.96
C PRO A 159 -18.16 -4.94 1.63
N VAL A 160 -19.17 -5.44 2.34
CA VAL A 160 -20.17 -4.64 3.06
C VAL A 160 -20.10 -4.94 4.55
N LEU A 161 -20.06 -3.91 5.38
CA LEU A 161 -19.86 -4.00 6.83
C LEU A 161 -21.12 -4.43 7.57
N ILE A 162 -22.30 -4.11 7.04
CA ILE A 162 -23.59 -4.28 7.71
C ILE A 162 -24.60 -5.00 6.83
N THR A 163 -25.57 -5.65 7.48
CA THR A 163 -26.74 -6.26 6.84
C THR A 163 -27.99 -5.38 6.99
N ALA A 164 -27.99 -4.46 7.96
CA ALA A 164 -29.05 -3.50 8.20
C ALA A 164 -28.49 -2.20 8.81
N TYR A 165 -29.17 -1.08 8.57
CA TYR A 165 -28.77 0.26 9.09
C TYR A 165 -28.91 0.42 10.61
N ASP A 166 -29.38 -0.61 11.33
CA ASP A 166 -29.28 -0.69 12.78
C ASP A 166 -27.86 -1.06 13.27
N GLY A 167 -26.94 -1.32 12.34
CA GLY A 167 -25.55 -1.67 12.63
C GLY A 167 -25.30 -3.17 12.76
N THR A 168 -26.27 -4.03 12.43
CA THR A 168 -26.09 -5.49 12.42
C THR A 168 -24.96 -5.86 11.45
N PRO A 169 -23.81 -6.38 11.93
CA PRO A 169 -22.64 -6.54 11.09
C PRO A 169 -22.70 -7.78 10.21
N THR A 170 -21.98 -7.77 9.09
CA THR A 170 -21.54 -8.99 8.40
C THR A 170 -20.37 -9.65 9.16
N ALA A 171 -19.89 -10.82 8.70
CA ALA A 171 -18.67 -11.42 9.27
C ALA A 171 -17.45 -10.51 9.07
N TYR A 172 -17.26 -9.98 7.86
CA TYR A 172 -16.25 -8.96 7.56
C TYR A 172 -16.39 -7.73 8.48
N GLY A 173 -17.60 -7.18 8.61
CA GLY A 173 -17.85 -6.04 9.48
C GLY A 173 -17.62 -6.31 10.96
N ALA A 174 -17.90 -7.53 11.43
CA ALA A 174 -17.59 -7.94 12.79
C ALA A 174 -16.07 -7.96 13.04
N GLY A 175 -15.27 -8.49 12.10
CA GLY A 175 -13.81 -8.47 12.17
C GLY A 175 -13.24 -7.04 12.26
N VAL A 176 -13.70 -6.14 11.38
CA VAL A 176 -13.32 -4.71 11.42
C VAL A 176 -13.70 -4.06 12.76
N ARG A 177 -14.94 -4.22 13.20
CA ARG A 177 -15.45 -3.63 14.45
C ARG A 177 -14.62 -4.11 15.65
N ASP A 178 -14.39 -5.41 15.75
CA ASP A 178 -13.74 -6.01 16.91
C ASP A 178 -12.27 -5.61 17.00
N HIS A 179 -11.58 -5.50 15.85
CA HIS A 179 -10.22 -4.98 15.76
C HIS A 179 -10.12 -3.51 16.21
N LEU A 180 -10.99 -2.63 15.67
CA LEU A 180 -11.01 -1.21 16.05
C LEU A 180 -11.35 -1.03 17.55
N ALA A 181 -12.28 -1.82 18.07
CA ALA A 181 -12.60 -1.81 19.50
C ALA A 181 -11.43 -2.27 20.37
N ALA A 182 -10.61 -3.22 19.90
CA ALA A 182 -9.39 -3.65 20.59
C ALA A 182 -8.34 -2.52 20.63
N LEU A 183 -8.09 -1.84 19.50
CA LEU A 183 -7.18 -0.69 19.43
C LEU A 183 -7.61 0.44 20.37
N TRP A 184 -8.90 0.77 20.38
CA TRP A 184 -9.46 1.79 21.28
C TRP A 184 -9.22 1.44 22.75
N ARG A 185 -9.55 0.21 23.16
CA ARG A 185 -9.34 -0.26 24.55
C ARG A 185 -7.86 -0.25 24.94
N ALA A 186 -6.97 -0.51 24.00
CA ALA A 186 -5.53 -0.49 24.21
C ALA A 186 -4.95 0.94 24.23
N GLY A 187 -5.72 1.96 23.83
CA GLY A 187 -5.19 3.32 23.62
C GLY A 187 -4.11 3.36 22.54
N ALA A 188 -4.22 2.49 21.52
CA ALA A 188 -3.23 2.39 20.47
C ALA A 188 -3.18 3.66 19.62
N SER A 189 -1.97 4.11 19.28
CA SER A 189 -1.71 5.19 18.33
C SER A 189 -1.06 4.66 17.06
N THR A 190 -1.34 5.26 15.91
CA THR A 190 -0.66 4.93 14.65
C THR A 190 0.86 5.05 14.81
N LYS A 191 1.59 3.99 14.44
CA LYS A 191 3.05 4.02 14.46
C LYS A 191 3.57 4.98 13.41
N VAL A 192 4.53 5.82 13.76
CA VAL A 192 5.30 6.62 12.79
C VAL A 192 6.62 5.91 12.56
N LEU A 193 6.79 5.37 11.36
CA LEU A 193 7.99 4.64 10.99
C LEU A 193 9.10 5.59 10.55
N THR A 194 10.31 5.36 11.02
CA THR A 194 11.51 5.91 10.36
C THR A 194 11.74 5.16 9.04
N PRO A 195 12.48 5.75 8.08
CA PRO A 195 12.85 5.06 6.85
C PRO A 195 13.50 3.69 7.11
N LEU A 196 14.37 3.60 8.11
CA LEU A 196 15.04 2.34 8.47
C LEU A 196 14.07 1.27 8.97
N GLN A 197 13.06 1.65 9.74
CA GLN A 197 12.03 0.71 10.23
C GLN A 197 11.11 0.26 9.09
N ALA A 198 10.76 1.18 8.19
CA ALA A 198 9.97 0.88 7.00
C ALA A 198 10.68 -0.10 6.05
N ASP A 199 12.00 0.05 5.87
CA ASP A 199 12.82 -0.78 4.98
C ASP A 199 13.33 -2.07 5.63
N ALA A 200 13.09 -2.30 6.93
CA ALA A 200 13.59 -3.47 7.65
C ALA A 200 13.25 -4.82 6.99
N PRO A 201 12.03 -5.05 6.46
CA PRO A 201 11.71 -6.29 5.74
C PRO A 201 12.59 -6.51 4.50
N LEU A 202 12.91 -5.46 3.77
CA LEU A 202 13.79 -5.50 2.59
C LEU A 202 15.24 -5.85 2.97
N LEU A 203 15.74 -5.23 4.04
CA LEU A 203 17.10 -5.47 4.54
C LEU A 203 17.28 -6.93 5.00
N ALA A 204 16.27 -7.52 5.62
CA ALA A 204 16.29 -8.92 6.04
C ALA A 204 16.38 -9.87 4.84
N VAL A 205 15.62 -9.62 3.77
CA VAL A 205 15.69 -10.41 2.52
C VAL A 205 17.06 -10.26 1.85
N GLY A 206 17.59 -9.03 1.77
CA GLY A 206 18.92 -8.78 1.22
C GLY A 206 20.03 -9.53 1.98
N ALA A 207 20.00 -9.48 3.31
CA ALA A 207 20.95 -10.20 4.16
C ALA A 207 20.85 -11.73 3.98
N ALA A 208 19.64 -12.27 3.94
CA ALA A 208 19.42 -13.71 3.71
C ALA A 208 19.94 -14.16 2.34
N THR A 209 19.73 -13.33 1.30
CA THR A 209 20.20 -13.63 -0.07
C THR A 209 21.73 -13.60 -0.16
N ILE A 210 22.39 -12.64 0.50
CA ILE A 210 23.86 -12.56 0.57
C ILE A 210 24.42 -13.78 1.31
N LEU A 211 23.83 -14.17 2.44
CA LEU A 211 24.25 -15.34 3.21
C LEU A 211 24.12 -16.63 2.39
N LEU A 212 23.01 -16.81 1.66
CA LEU A 212 22.81 -17.95 0.76
C LEU A 212 23.82 -17.95 -0.39
N GLY A 213 24.12 -16.79 -0.97
CA GLY A 213 25.13 -16.65 -2.02
C GLY A 213 26.54 -17.02 -1.54
N LEU A 214 26.93 -16.54 -0.36
CA LEU A 214 28.21 -16.87 0.28
C LEU A 214 28.30 -18.36 0.62
N ALA A 215 27.23 -18.96 1.14
CA ALA A 215 27.17 -20.40 1.41
C ALA A 215 27.30 -21.23 0.11
N GLY A 216 26.62 -20.82 -0.97
CA GLY A 216 26.72 -21.45 -2.29
C GLY A 216 28.14 -21.39 -2.87
N LEU A 217 28.80 -20.23 -2.80
CA LEU A 217 30.19 -20.06 -3.23
C LEU A 217 31.16 -20.92 -2.40
N GLY A 218 30.97 -20.98 -1.08
CA GLY A 218 31.73 -21.85 -0.18
C GLY A 218 31.58 -23.34 -0.54
N GLY A 219 30.35 -23.78 -0.84
CA GLY A 219 30.06 -25.13 -1.30
C GLY A 219 30.76 -25.48 -2.62
N LEU A 220 30.68 -24.59 -3.61
CA LEU A 220 31.36 -24.75 -4.90
C LEU A 220 32.89 -24.81 -4.76
N PHE A 221 33.47 -24.00 -3.87
CA PHE A 221 34.90 -24.04 -3.59
C PHE A 221 35.34 -25.37 -2.97
N LEU A 222 34.56 -25.91 -2.03
CA LEU A 222 34.82 -27.21 -1.40
C LEU A 222 34.69 -28.37 -2.40
N ILE A 223 33.66 -28.35 -3.25
CA ILE A 223 33.48 -29.33 -4.34
C ILE A 223 34.65 -29.24 -5.33
N GLY A 224 35.04 -28.03 -5.75
CA GLY A 224 36.18 -27.80 -6.63
C GLY A 224 37.49 -28.31 -6.04
N ARG A 225 37.74 -28.12 -4.73
CA ARG A 225 38.90 -28.69 -4.04
C ARG A 225 38.87 -30.21 -4.07
N ARG A 226 37.73 -30.85 -3.75
CA ARG A 226 37.57 -32.32 -3.77
C ARG A 226 37.81 -32.91 -5.16
N ILE A 227 37.30 -32.27 -6.22
CA ILE A 227 37.54 -32.70 -7.60
C ILE A 227 39.03 -32.58 -7.96
N ARG A 228 39.70 -31.50 -7.57
CA ARG A 228 41.15 -31.33 -7.80
C ARG A 228 41.99 -32.37 -7.07
N THR A 229 41.70 -32.66 -5.79
CA THR A 229 42.40 -33.70 -5.03
C THR A 229 42.15 -35.09 -5.62
N ALA A 230 40.92 -35.42 -6.00
CA ALA A 230 40.60 -36.71 -6.66
C ALA A 230 41.32 -36.88 -8.00
N ARG A 231 41.39 -35.82 -8.83
CA ARG A 231 42.16 -35.83 -10.09
C ARG A 231 43.67 -36.00 -9.85
N ARG A 232 44.21 -35.38 -8.80
CA ARG A 232 45.63 -35.49 -8.44
C ARG A 232 45.98 -36.91 -7.96
N ALA A 233 45.13 -37.51 -7.12
CA ALA A 233 45.29 -38.89 -6.66
C ALA A 233 45.24 -39.91 -7.81
N ARG A 234 44.31 -39.73 -8.77
CA ARG A 234 44.22 -40.60 -9.96
C ARG A 234 45.46 -40.50 -10.86
N ARG A 235 46.06 -39.32 -11.04
CA ARG A 235 47.29 -39.16 -11.84
C ARG A 235 48.51 -39.85 -11.23
N VAL A 236 48.61 -39.86 -9.90
CA VAL A 236 49.72 -40.53 -9.17
C VAL A 236 49.59 -42.06 -9.22
N ALA A 237 48.37 -42.59 -9.31
CA ALA A 237 48.13 -44.04 -9.41
C ALA A 237 48.39 -44.63 -10.81
N THR A 238 48.60 -43.78 -11.83
CA THR A 238 48.81 -44.18 -13.25
C THR A 238 50.25 -43.97 -13.74
N THR A 239 51.19 -43.69 -12.83
CA THR A 239 52.63 -43.57 -13.09
C THR A 239 53.37 -44.61 -12.29
#